data_AF-A0A6V8P7Q1-F1
#
_entry.id   AF-A0A6V8P7Q1-F1
#
_cell.length_a   1.000
_cell.length_b   1.000
_cell.length_c   1.000
_cell.angle_alpha   90.00
_cell.angle_beta   90.00
_cell.angle_gamma   90.00
#
_symmetry.space_group_name_H-M   'P 1'
#
loop_
_entity.id
_entity.type
_entity.pdbx_description
1 polymer ?
#
loop_
_entity_poly.entity_id
_entity_poly.type
_entity_poly.pdbx_seq_one_letter_code
_entity_poly.pdbx_strand_id
1 'polypeptide(L)' 'MKLENKKVAIIGFGLTGRAVVDFLLKKKVNIAVFDEKSSRVFENIRGLKEKGVRFYFGPFNFEK' A
#
# COMPACT_ATOMS: atom_id res chain seq x y z
N MET A 1 -14.77 -0.09 -14.59
CA MET A 1 -13.31 -0.23 -14.79
C MET A 1 -12.84 -1.59 -14.28
N LYS A 2 -12.07 -2.36 -15.07
CA LYS A 2 -11.50 -3.65 -14.65
C LYS A 2 -10.09 -3.43 -14.08
N LEU A 3 -9.92 -3.64 -12.77
CA LEU A 3 -8.65 -3.44 -12.05
C LEU A 3 -7.93 -4.74 -11.67
N GLU A 4 -8.59 -5.89 -11.82
CA GLU A 4 -8.00 -7.20 -11.53
C GLU A 4 -6.65 -7.36 -12.26
N ASN A 5 -5.64 -7.86 -11.53
CA ASN A 5 -4.26 -8.03 -11.97
C ASN A 5 -3.52 -6.74 -12.39
N LYS A 6 -4.12 -5.55 -12.30
CA LYS A 6 -3.42 -4.28 -12.56
C LYS A 6 -2.50 -3.93 -11.41
N LYS A 7 -1.40 -3.24 -11.73
CA LYS A 7 -0.47 -2.66 -10.75
C LYS A 7 -1.00 -1.30 -10.33
N VAL A 8 -1.16 -1.07 -9.03
CA VAL A 8 -1.63 0.20 -8.48
C VAL A 8 -0.63 0.67 -7.42
N ALA A 9 -0.18 1.92 -7.56
CA ALA A 9 0.58 2.62 -6.54
C ALA A 9 -0.40 3.44 -5.67
N ILE A 10 -0.25 3.35 -4.36
CA ILE A 10 -0.99 4.16 -3.37
C ILE A 10 0.04 5.02 -2.66
N ILE A 11 -0.18 6.33 -2.65
CA ILE A 11 0.64 7.30 -1.94
C ILE A 11 -0.09 7.66 -0.64
N GLY A 12 0.54 7.36 0.49
CA GLY A 12 -0.04 7.50 1.83
C GLY A 12 -0.82 6.27 2.29
N PHE A 13 -0.50 5.78 3.49
CA PHE A 13 -1.10 4.61 4.15
C PHE A 13 -1.92 4.95 5.41
N GLY A 14 -2.17 6.23 5.68
CA GLY A 14 -3.08 6.66 6.74
C GLY A 14 -4.51 6.09 6.59
N LEU A 15 -5.48 6.65 7.33
CA LEU A 15 -6.86 6.11 7.38
C LEU A 15 -7.45 5.80 5.99
N THR A 16 -7.35 6.74 5.05
CA THR A 16 -7.87 6.56 3.68
C THR A 16 -7.04 5.58 2.87
N GLY A 17 -5.70 5.63 2.97
CA GLY A 17 -4.82 4.71 2.27
C GLY A 17 -5.09 3.25 2.66
N ARG A 18 -5.31 3.00 3.95
CA ARG A 18 -5.72 1.69 4.45
C ARG A 18 -7.05 1.22 3.85
N ALA A 19 -8.09 2.07 3.86
CA ALA A 19 -9.39 1.72 3.30
C ALA A 19 -9.30 1.38 1.80
N VAL A 20 -8.47 2.11 1.04
CA VAL A 20 -8.22 1.85 -0.38
C VAL A 20 -7.52 0.51 -0.58
N VAL A 21 -6.48 0.20 0.21
CA VAL A 21 -5.80 -1.10 0.17
C VAL A 21 -6.80 -2.25 0.39
N ASP A 22 -7.63 -2.15 1.44
CA ASP A 22 -8.60 -3.19 1.77
C ASP A 22 -9.66 -3.37 0.67
N PHE A 23 -10.10 -2.28 0.03
CA PHE A 23 -11.01 -2.33 -1.10
C PHE A 23 -10.38 -2.97 -2.35
N LEU A 24 -9.14 -2.61 -2.68
CA LEU A 24 -8.45 -3.09 -3.87
C LEU A 24 -7.97 -4.54 -3.72
N LEU A 25 -7.62 -4.98 -2.50
CA LEU A 25 -7.27 -6.38 -2.21
C LEU A 25 -8.42 -7.33 -2.57
N LYS A 26 -9.66 -6.97 -2.22
CA LYS A 26 -10.87 -7.75 -2.57
C LYS A 26 -11.08 -7.87 -4.08
N LYS A 27 -10.45 -7.01 -4.87
CA LYS A 27 -10.51 -6.99 -6.34
C LYS A 27 -9.30 -7.64 -7.01
N LYS A 28 -8.45 -8.35 -6.25
CA LYS A 28 -7.23 -9.04 -6.73
C LYS A 28 -6.31 -8.09 -7.52
N VAL A 29 -6.11 -6.89 -6.98
CA VAL A 29 -5.22 -5.87 -7.55
C VAL A 29 -3.81 -6.05 -7.00
N ASN A 30 -2.79 -5.78 -7.81
CA ASN A 30 -1.38 -5.83 -7.40
C ASN A 30 -0.97 -4.48 -6.80
N ILE A 31 -0.97 -4.38 -5.47
CA ILE A 31 -0.85 -3.10 -4.76
C ILE A 31 0.60 -2.86 -4.29
N ALA A 32 1.07 -1.63 -4.47
CA ALA A 32 2.27 -1.08 -3.84
C ALA A 32 1.90 0.20 -3.09
N VAL A 33 2.22 0.26 -1.80
CA VAL A 33 1.98 1.41 -0.93
C VAL A 33 3.29 2.12 -0.67
N PHE A 34 3.28 3.43 -0.78
CA PHE A 34 4.39 4.31 -0.47
C PHE A 34 3.95 5.24 0.65
N ASP A 35 4.68 5.29 1.76
CA ASP A 35 4.46 6.30 2.80
C ASP A 35 5.80 6.79 3.38
N GLU A 36 5.95 8.10 3.59
CA GLU A 36 7.17 8.69 4.15
C GLU A 36 7.40 8.25 5.60
N LYS A 37 6.32 7.93 6.32
CA LYS A 37 6.39 7.50 7.70
C LYS A 37 6.95 6.09 7.80
N SER A 38 7.66 5.83 8.88
CA SER A 38 8.15 4.49 9.21
C SER A 38 7.00 3.51 9.39
N SER A 39 7.19 2.25 9.00
CA SER A 39 6.20 1.18 9.22
C SER A 39 5.77 1.03 10.69
N ARG A 40 6.61 1.48 11.63
CA ARG A 40 6.38 1.38 13.08
C ARG A 40 5.16 2.17 13.56
N VAL A 41 4.72 3.18 12.80
CA VAL A 41 3.56 4.01 13.17
C VAL A 41 2.23 3.40 12.72
N PHE A 42 2.26 2.30 11.98
CA PHE A 42 1.08 1.67 11.40
C PHE A 42 0.83 0.29 11.98
N GLU A 43 -0.42 0.02 12.31
CA GLU A 43 -0.85 -1.28 12.82
C GLU A 43 -1.10 -2.29 11.69
N ASN A 44 -0.90 -3.57 12.00
CA ASN A 44 -1.28 -4.70 11.16
C ASN A 44 -0.71 -4.67 9.71
N ILE A 45 0.49 -4.11 9.53
CA ILE A 45 1.22 -4.14 8.25
C ILE A 45 1.54 -5.58 7.82
N ARG A 46 1.89 -6.44 8.78
CA ARG A 46 2.29 -7.82 8.52
C ARG A 46 1.19 -8.61 7.79
N GLY A 47 -0.05 -8.52 8.26
CA GLY A 47 -1.17 -9.23 7.64
C GLY A 47 -1.48 -8.74 6.22
N LEU A 48 -1.20 -7.47 5.91
CA LEU A 48 -1.33 -6.94 4.55
C LEU A 48 -0.20 -7.40 3.63
N LYS A 49 1.03 -7.51 4.15
CA LYS A 49 2.17 -8.08 3.41
C LYS A 49 1.92 -9.55 3.06
N GLU A 50 1.41 -10.34 4.01
CA GLU A 50 1.04 -11.75 3.80
C GLU A 50 -0.08 -11.90 2.73
N LYS A 51 -0.93 -10.88 2.58
CA LYS A 51 -1.95 -10.78 1.52
C LYS A 51 -1.40 -10.25 0.17
N GLY A 52 -0.10 -10.03 0.05
CA GLY A 52 0.56 -9.62 -1.19
C GLY A 52 0.70 -8.11 -1.40
N VAL A 53 0.40 -7.27 -0.41
CA VAL A 53 0.62 -5.82 -0.49
C VAL A 53 2.10 -5.52 -0.28
N ARG A 54 2.72 -4.80 -1.23
CA ARG A 54 4.09 -4.30 -1.09
C ARG A 54 4.08 -2.94 -0.42
N PHE A 55 5.02 -2.72 0.50
CA PHE A 55 5.15 -1.45 1.21
C PHE A 55 6.56 -0.89 1.08
N TYR A 56 6.64 0.41 0.82
CA TYR A 56 7.85 1.20 0.76
C TYR A 56 7.69 2.34 1.77
N PHE A 57 8.37 2.20 2.90
CA PHE A 57 8.30 3.15 4.02
C PHE A 57 9.60 3.92 4.16
N GLY A 58 9.51 5.13 4.69
CA GLY A 58 10.64 6.00 4.94
C GLY A 58 10.69 7.18 3.98
N PRO A 59 11.59 8.15 4.24
CA PRO A 59 11.67 9.38 3.45
C PRO A 59 11.89 9.04 1.98
N PHE A 60 11.04 9.59 1.10
CA PHE A 60 11.25 9.43 -0.33
C PHE A 60 12.35 10.40 -0.78
N ASN A 61 13.55 9.88 -1.03
CA ASN A 61 14.52 10.60 -1.85
C ASN A 61 14.25 10.24 -3.31
N PHE A 62 13.52 11.13 -4.00
CA PHE A 62 13.32 11.04 -5.46
C PHE A 62 14.42 11.76 -6.25
N GLU A 63 15.48 12.23 -5.59
CA GLU A 63 16.64 12.79 -6.28
C GLU A 63 17.46 11.66 -6.92
N LYS A 64 17.64 11.77 -8.24
CA LYS A 64 18.53 10.94 -9.05
C LYS A 64 19.94 11.47 -9.00
#